data_AF-A0A8S2FUS1-F1
#
_entry.id   AF-A0A8S2FUS1-F1
#
_cell.length_a   1.000
_cell.length_b   1.000
_cell.length_c   1.000
_cell.angle_alpha   90.00
_cell.angle_beta   90.00
_cell.angle_gamma   90.00
#
_symmetry.space_group_name_H-M   'P 1'
#
loop_
_entity.id
_entity.type
_entity.pdbx_description
1 polymer ?
#
loop_
_entity_poly.entity_id
_entity_poly.type
_entity_poly.pdbx_seq_one_letter_code
_entity_poly.pdbx_strand_id
1 'polypeptide(L)'
;MILSGNSSNWTFVPLSNTTTPQLPVQMAIDFCGRIWFVIYKLGVQIYDPTGSTLLATWPVSTGLDGILMLDNYELYLADYDNNQLLHFTPNLQCLLP
;
A
#
# COMPACT_ATOMS: atom_id res chain seq x y z
N MET A 1 -5.63 9.36 -1.76
CA MET A 1 -6.22 8.65 -2.91
C MET A 1 -7.27 7.70 -2.37
N ILE A 2 -8.36 7.46 -3.08
CA ILE A 2 -9.33 6.41 -2.73
C ILE A 2 -9.27 5.31 -3.78
N LEU A 3 -9.55 4.08 -3.36
CA LEU A 3 -9.74 2.97 -4.26
C LEU A 3 -11.24 2.88 -4.56
N SER A 4 -11.63 3.00 -5.82
CA SER A 4 -13.03 2.89 -6.26
C SER A 4 -13.15 1.80 -7.30
N GLY A 5 -14.19 0.96 -7.25
CA GLY A 5 -14.27 -0.14 -8.20
C GLY A 5 -15.54 -0.96 -8.07
N ASN A 6 -15.64 -1.96 -8.94
CA ASN A 6 -16.58 -3.06 -8.79
C ASN A 6 -15.82 -4.33 -8.40
N SER A 7 -16.51 -5.47 -8.34
CA SER A 7 -15.90 -6.74 -7.96
C SER A 7 -14.78 -7.23 -8.89
N SER A 8 -14.62 -6.64 -10.08
CA SER A 8 -13.68 -7.11 -11.11
C SER A 8 -12.61 -6.07 -11.48
N ASN A 9 -12.87 -4.77 -11.28
CA ASN A 9 -11.99 -3.69 -11.65
C ASN A 9 -11.96 -2.63 -10.56
N TRP A 10 -10.76 -2.27 -10.14
CA TRP A 10 -10.51 -1.19 -9.19
C TRP A 10 -9.65 -0.12 -9.84
N THR A 11 -10.01 1.13 -9.61
CA THR A 11 -9.31 2.31 -10.08
C THR A 11 -8.90 3.17 -8.90
N PHE A 12 -7.73 3.77 -9.03
CA PHE A 12 -7.26 4.75 -8.09
C PHE A 12 -7.79 6.12 -8.47
N VAL A 13 -8.49 6.76 -7.52
CA VAL A 13 -9.01 8.11 -7.71
C VAL A 13 -8.19 9.07 -6.83
N PRO A 14 -7.44 10.01 -7.45
CA PRO A 14 -6.72 11.03 -6.71
C PRO A 14 -7.69 11.87 -5.85
N LEU A 15 -7.30 12.15 -4.59
CA LEU A 15 -8.09 13.02 -3.70
C LEU A 15 -7.78 14.52 -3.91
N SER A 16 -6.76 14.84 -4.68
CA SER A 16 -6.36 16.20 -5.02
C SER A 16 -5.75 16.22 -6.43
N ASN A 17 -5.77 17.39 -7.08
CA ASN A 17 -5.15 17.64 -8.39
C ASN A 17 -3.60 17.67 -8.28
N THR A 18 -2.99 16.66 -7.68
CA THR A 18 -1.53 16.53 -7.67
C THR A 18 -1.06 16.25 -9.09
N THR A 19 -0.13 17.07 -9.57
CA THR A 19 0.47 16.94 -10.91
C THR A 19 1.46 15.78 -11.03
N THR A 20 1.81 15.16 -9.91
CA THR A 20 2.68 13.98 -9.88
C THR A 20 1.87 12.70 -10.11
N PRO A 21 2.16 11.93 -11.17
CA PRO A 21 1.53 10.62 -11.39
C PRO A 21 1.83 9.73 -10.20
N GLN A 22 0.77 9.24 -9.57
CA GLN A 22 0.82 8.31 -8.44
C GLN A 22 0.70 6.91 -9.03
N LEU A 23 1.82 6.19 -9.13
CA LEU A 23 1.90 4.92 -9.86
C LEU A 23 1.83 3.76 -8.86
N PRO A 24 0.71 3.03 -8.79
CA PRO A 24 0.67 1.76 -8.07
C PRO A 24 1.59 0.76 -8.78
N VAL A 25 2.57 0.23 -8.05
CA VAL A 25 3.59 -0.67 -8.61
C VAL A 25 3.35 -2.11 -8.18
N GLN A 26 2.95 -2.32 -6.92
CA GLN A 26 2.64 -3.65 -6.41
C GLN A 26 1.55 -3.60 -5.34
N MET A 27 0.87 -4.73 -5.15
CA MET A 27 -0.10 -4.94 -4.10
C MET A 27 0.17 -6.21 -3.29
N ALA A 28 -0.27 -6.20 -2.04
CA ALA A 28 -0.37 -7.37 -1.18
C ALA A 28 -1.71 -7.34 -0.43
N ILE A 29 -2.18 -8.51 0.01
CA ILE A 29 -3.39 -8.64 0.83
C ILE A 29 -2.99 -9.39 2.10
N ASP A 30 -3.34 -8.83 3.25
CA ASP A 30 -3.06 -9.49 4.53
C ASP A 30 -4.19 -10.41 4.99
N PHE A 31 -3.97 -11.14 6.09
CA PHE A 31 -4.95 -12.09 6.62
C PHE A 31 -6.26 -11.41 7.07
N CYS A 32 -6.26 -10.11 7.40
CA CYS A 32 -7.49 -9.37 7.70
C CYS A 32 -8.26 -8.95 6.44
N GLY A 33 -7.74 -9.25 5.25
CA GLY A 33 -8.30 -8.81 3.96
C GLY A 33 -7.97 -7.36 3.62
N ARG A 34 -7.07 -6.69 4.35
CA ARG A 34 -6.66 -5.32 4.00
C ARG A 34 -5.79 -5.36 2.76
N ILE A 35 -5.99 -4.37 1.89
CA ILE A 35 -5.27 -4.24 0.63
C ILE A 35 -4.16 -3.23 0.82
N TRP A 36 -2.93 -3.68 0.63
CA TRP A 36 -1.72 -2.88 0.74
C TRP A 36 -1.22 -2.54 -0.66
N PHE A 37 -1.07 -1.26 -0.95
CA PHE A 37 -0.50 -0.79 -2.20
C PHE A 37 0.81 -0.08 -1.96
N VAL A 38 1.82 -0.47 -2.75
CA VAL A 38 3.03 0.33 -2.93
C VAL A 38 2.74 1.31 -4.05
N ILE A 39 2.88 2.60 -3.74
CA ILE A 39 2.67 3.69 -4.67
C ILE A 39 4.01 4.43 -4.82
N TYR A 40 4.58 4.37 -6.02
CA TYR A 40 5.81 5.08 -6.35
C TYR A 40 5.64 6.57 -6.05
N LYS A 41 6.65 7.18 -5.41
CA LYS A 41 6.67 8.56 -4.87
C LYS A 41 5.77 8.87 -3.68
N LEU A 42 4.96 7.94 -3.18
CA LEU A 42 4.13 8.16 -2.00
C LEU A 42 4.41 7.20 -0.85
N GLY A 43 4.91 6.00 -1.13
CA GLY A 43 5.12 4.97 -0.13
C GLY A 43 3.97 3.96 -0.13
N VAL A 44 3.50 3.58 1.06
CA VAL A 44 2.49 2.51 1.20
C VAL A 44 1.13 3.09 1.59
N GLN A 45 0.06 2.63 0.94
CA GLN A 45 -1.32 2.93 1.32
C GLN A 45 -2.07 1.65 1.66
N ILE A 46 -3.00 1.74 2.61
CA ILE A 46 -3.76 0.59 3.10
C ILE A 46 -5.24 0.89 2.95
N TYR A 47 -5.97 -0.06 2.38
CA TYR A 47 -7.41 0.00 2.19
C TYR A 47 -8.08 -1.21 2.83
N ASP A 48 -9.34 -1.07 3.20
CA ASP A 48 -10.18 -2.20 3.57
C ASP A 48 -10.67 -2.96 2.31
N PRO A 49 -11.34 -4.13 2.46
CA PRO A 49 -11.87 -4.88 1.33
C PRO A 49 -12.91 -4.12 0.48
N THR A 50 -13.46 -3.02 1.00
CA THR A 50 -14.42 -2.17 0.28
C THR A 50 -13.73 -1.05 -0.52
N GLY A 51 -12.41 -0.90 -0.38
CA GLY A 51 -11.61 0.15 -1.00
C GLY A 51 -11.54 1.44 -0.19
N SER A 52 -12.09 1.45 1.03
CA SER A 52 -11.99 2.62 1.91
C SER A 52 -10.58 2.71 2.49
N THR A 53 -10.02 3.92 2.51
CA THR A 53 -8.66 4.15 3.01
C THR A 53 -8.58 3.93 4.53
N LEU A 54 -7.76 2.97 4.97
CA LEU A 54 -7.43 2.74 6.37
C LEU A 54 -6.21 3.56 6.82
N LEU A 55 -5.21 3.67 5.94
CA LEU A 55 -4.04 4.52 6.13
C LEU A 55 -3.73 5.26 4.84
N ALA A 56 -3.82 6.58 4.89
CA ALA A 56 -3.74 7.42 3.70
C ALA A 56 -2.36 7.40 3.05
N THR A 57 -1.28 7.42 3.82
CA THR A 57 0.08 7.29 3.32
C THR A 57 1.02 6.94 4.47
N TRP A 58 1.83 5.91 4.28
CA TRP A 58 3.03 5.67 5.06
C TRP A 58 4.24 6.06 4.20
N PRO A 59 4.83 7.26 4.39
CA PRO A 59 5.87 7.79 3.52
C PRO A 59 7.23 7.19 3.89
N VAL A 60 7.36 5.90 3.65
CA VAL A 60 8.55 5.12 4.02
C VAL A 60 9.73 5.45 3.10
N SER A 61 9.46 5.55 1.80
CA SER A 61 10.40 5.99 0.78
C SER A 61 9.62 6.41 -0.47
N THR A 62 10.22 7.25 -1.31
CA THR A 62 9.64 7.65 -2.60
C THR A 62 10.04 6.73 -3.75
N GLY A 63 10.99 5.81 -3.53
CA GLY A 63 11.57 4.94 -4.55
C GLY A 63 11.06 3.50 -4.55
N LEU A 64 9.92 3.23 -3.90
CA LEU A 64 9.45 1.87 -3.70
C LEU A 64 8.92 1.24 -5.00
N ASP A 65 9.29 -0.02 -5.24
CA ASP A 65 8.84 -0.81 -6.40
C ASP A 65 8.16 -2.13 -6.00
N GLY A 66 8.34 -2.58 -4.75
CA GLY A 66 7.72 -3.84 -4.34
C GLY A 66 7.51 -4.04 -2.85
N ILE A 67 6.68 -5.02 -2.54
CA ILE A 67 6.29 -5.45 -1.19
C ILE A 67 6.23 -6.97 -1.10
N LEU A 68 6.81 -7.49 -0.03
CA LEU A 68 6.61 -8.85 0.45
C LEU A 68 6.08 -8.77 1.88
N MET A 69 5.03 -9.53 2.17
CA MET A 69 4.46 -9.66 3.49
C MET A 69 4.58 -11.12 3.94
N LEU A 70 5.07 -11.31 5.15
CA LEU A 70 5.19 -12.61 5.79
C LEU A 70 3.99 -12.87 6.71
N ASP A 71 3.76 -14.14 7.08
CA ASP A 71 2.64 -14.56 7.93
C ASP A 71 2.67 -13.93 9.33
N ASN A 72 3.84 -13.49 9.79
CA ASN A 72 4.04 -12.76 11.05
C ASN A 72 3.83 -11.24 10.91
N TYR A 73 3.30 -10.77 9.78
CA TYR A 73 3.13 -9.35 9.43
C TYR A 73 4.43 -8.56 9.24
N GLU A 74 5.60 -9.20 9.22
CA GLU A 74 6.80 -8.51 8.77
C GLU A 74 6.68 -8.15 7.29
N LEU A 75 7.12 -6.92 6.99
CA LEU A 75 7.07 -6.34 5.66
C LEU A 75 8.49 -6.08 5.17
N TYR A 76 8.75 -6.51 3.95
CA TYR A 76 9.96 -6.17 3.21
C TYR A 76 9.55 -5.34 2.00
N LEU A 77 10.15 -4.15 1.86
CA LEU A 77 9.90 -3.25 0.74
C LEU A 77 11.16 -3.13 -0.10
N ALA A 78 11.02 -3.29 -1.41
CA ALA A 78 12.08 -3.00 -2.36
C ALA A 78 12.10 -1.50 -2.64
N ASP A 79 13.17 -0.82 -2.20
CA ASP A 79 13.39 0.60 -2.45
C ASP A 79 14.39 0.75 -3.61
N TYR A 80 13.84 0.70 -4.81
CA TYR A 80 14.55 0.63 -6.07
C TYR A 80 15.49 1.83 -6.25
N ASP A 81 15.00 3.05 -6.06
CA ASP A 81 15.81 4.26 -6.30
C ASP A 81 16.98 4.39 -5.32
N ASN A 82 16.87 3.78 -4.13
CA ASN A 82 17.89 3.85 -3.08
C ASN A 82 18.73 2.58 -2.97
N ASN A 83 18.55 1.59 -3.85
CA ASN A 83 19.30 0.33 -3.87
C ASN A 83 19.30 -0.41 -2.53
N GLN A 84 18.16 -0.46 -1.84
CA GLN A 84 18.06 -1.08 -0.52
C GLN A 84 16.77 -1.90 -0.35
N LEU A 85 16.81 -2.81 0.61
CA LEU A 85 15.62 -3.45 1.16
C LEU A 85 15.30 -2.80 2.49
N LEU A 86 14.05 -2.45 2.67
CA LEU A 86 13.55 -1.91 3.92
C LEU A 86 12.74 -2.98 4.64
N HIS A 87 12.88 -3.07 5.96
CA HIS A 87 12.16 -4.01 6.81
C HIS A 87 11.29 -3.26 7.81
N PHE A 88 10.01 -3.65 7.93
CA PHE A 88 9.08 -3.05 8.86
C PHE A 88 8.23 -4.07 9.58
N THR A 89 7.90 -3.75 10.82
CA THR A 89 6.92 -4.48 11.62
C THR A 89 5.77 -3.52 11.92
N PRO A 90 4.75 -3.43 11.04
CA PRO A 90 3.59 -2.61 11.31
C PRO A 90 2.87 -3.15 12.55
N ASN A 91 2.65 -2.31 13.56
CA ASN A 91 1.84 -2.66 14.73
C ASN A 91 0.33 -2.65 14.40
N LEU A 92 -0.05 -3.36 13.34
CA LEU A 92 -1.39 -3.41 12.77
C LEU A 92 -1.99 -4.80 12.98
N GLN A 93 -2.64 -5.01 14.11
CA GLN A 93 -3.33 -6.27 14.41
C GLN A 93 -4.68 -6.34 13.68
N CYS A 94 -5.11 -7.55 13.31
CA CYS A 94 -6.52 -7.77 13.00
C CYS A 94 -7.32 -7.58 14.28
N LEU A 95 -8.24 -6.63 14.29
CA LEU A 95 -9.35 -6.68 15.22
C LEU A 95 -10.30 -7.74 14.66
N LEU A 96 -10.06 -9.01 14.98
CA LEU A 96 -11.10 -10.02 14.79
C LEU A 96 -12.31 -9.60 15.64
N PRO A 97 -13.53 -9.67 15.10
CA PRO A 97 -14.73 -9.42 15.90
C PRO A 97 -14.85 -10.40 17.07
#